data_AF-A0A9U8E496-F1
#
_entry.id   AF-A0A9U8E496-F1
#
_cell.length_a   1.000
_cell.length_b   1.000
_cell.length_c   1.000
_cell.angle_alpha   90.00
_cell.angle_beta   90.00
_cell.angle_gamma   90.00
#
_symmetry.space_group_name_H-M   'P 1'
#
loop_
_entity.id
_entity.type
_entity.pdbx_description
1 polymer ?
#
loop_
_entity_poly.entity_id
_entity_poly.type
_entity_poly.pdbx_seq_one_letter_code
_entity_poly.pdbx_strand_id
1 'polypeptide(L)'
;MIQEQLRCTSLCMKSTFFIFFVLMSVLFLGYSGFLYEQNVSPFSLLMKWGHNVSIVHEKYYNDTLYNDTKYAIQIMAKSDSSNVTQSLVCLGPSSLDKTRLRSELKDMGFEPAEDHEFKSQYIITPKVCLPPSSVPDYVTKGNTRTKVISCFNCPAWFNDSKLNHHNRDFRSCEYSNCHFDVTGKFQSTADVLVFFVGYLGNTPVPSRPVGQIWVKAFWESPVHYTYPVPYDRWKNVFNWTFTYRTDSDIFAPSTLLAWRHHSLLLTDAQYLELARNKTKMAAWFVSNCDTPSQREQYVQVLQKYIEVDIYGKCGNLSCPRSAGSDCESLLGKSYKFYLSFENSLCLDYVTEKVFQRLATRSHVIPVVRGGFNYTKYLPSGWFVNAADFPNARELAVYLKGLGNDPQKYAAMLKEKDKLVTLGYKNDYCDFCEKLHTDQRTKIISDIKEWSHKATCYSPIDVT
;
A
#
# COMPACT_ATOMS: atom_id res chain seq x y z
N MET A 1 61.77 -21.26 -32.88
CA MET A 1 62.38 -21.83 -34.10
C MET A 1 61.43 -22.95 -34.54
N ILE A 2 60.74 -22.89 -35.66
CA ILE A 2 61.17 -22.43 -36.98
C ILE A 2 60.01 -21.67 -37.65
N GLN A 3 60.31 -20.49 -38.19
CA GLN A 3 59.48 -19.71 -39.11
C GLN A 3 59.53 -20.33 -40.51
N GLU A 4 58.42 -20.18 -41.24
CA GLU A 4 58.23 -20.16 -42.72
C GLU A 4 56.95 -20.95 -43.05
N GLN A 5 56.04 -20.58 -43.94
CA GLN A 5 55.84 -19.48 -44.88
C GLN A 5 54.42 -19.72 -45.47
N LEU A 6 53.81 -18.69 -46.05
CA LEU A 6 52.84 -18.76 -47.15
C LEU A 6 51.36 -19.12 -46.90
N ARG A 7 50.55 -18.12 -47.31
CA ARG A 7 49.39 -18.19 -48.23
C ARG A 7 47.95 -18.24 -47.68
N CYS A 8 47.32 -17.08 -47.84
CA CYS A 8 46.09 -16.82 -48.60
C CYS A 8 44.77 -17.52 -48.23
N THR A 9 43.86 -16.65 -47.75
CA THR A 9 42.46 -16.48 -48.18
C THR A 9 41.51 -17.68 -48.10
N SER A 10 40.49 -17.58 -47.26
CA SER A 10 39.11 -17.48 -47.77
C SER A 10 38.14 -16.96 -46.71
N LEU A 11 37.51 -15.83 -47.05
CA LEU A 11 36.14 -15.53 -46.69
C LEU A 11 35.26 -16.70 -47.18
N CYS A 12 34.16 -16.98 -46.47
CA CYS A 12 33.08 -17.90 -46.87
C CYS A 12 33.23 -19.36 -46.42
N MET A 13 32.84 -19.67 -45.17
CA MET A 13 32.22 -20.95 -44.76
C MET A 13 31.94 -20.98 -43.24
N LYS A 14 30.90 -20.29 -42.76
CA LYS A 14 30.28 -20.60 -41.44
C LYS A 14 28.76 -20.40 -41.45
N SER A 15 28.10 -20.78 -42.53
CA SER A 15 26.63 -20.85 -42.63
C SER A 15 26.10 -22.28 -42.84
N THR A 16 26.90 -23.32 -42.55
CA THR A 16 26.51 -24.71 -42.89
C THR A 16 26.70 -25.73 -41.76
N PHE A 17 26.93 -25.30 -40.52
CA PHE A 17 27.10 -26.24 -39.37
C PHE A 17 25.98 -26.20 -38.32
N PHE A 18 24.96 -25.36 -38.50
CA PHE A 18 23.85 -25.22 -37.55
C PHE A 18 22.62 -26.10 -37.86
N ILE A 19 22.63 -26.84 -38.98
CA ILE A 19 21.47 -27.66 -39.43
C ILE A 19 21.69 -29.17 -39.20
N PHE A 20 22.89 -29.61 -38.79
CA PHE A 20 23.19 -31.05 -38.67
C PHE A 20 23.16 -31.63 -37.24
N PHE A 21 22.96 -30.82 -36.19
CA PHE A 21 22.90 -31.32 -34.80
C PHE A 21 21.48 -31.41 -34.20
N VAL A 22 20.47 -30.91 -34.91
CA VAL A 22 19.04 -30.97 -34.49
C VAL A 22 18.34 -32.26 -34.95
N LEU A 23 19.02 -33.13 -35.72
CA LEU A 23 18.41 -34.33 -36.33
C LEU A 23 18.96 -35.68 -35.82
N MET A 24 19.78 -35.69 -34.77
CA MET A 24 20.39 -36.91 -34.20
C MET A 24 20.23 -37.05 -32.68
N SER A 25 19.09 -36.59 -32.14
CA SER A 25 18.70 -36.87 -30.74
C SER A 25 17.24 -37.29 -30.57
N VAL A 26 16.49 -37.40 -31.67
CA VAL A 26 15.07 -37.81 -31.70
C VAL A 26 14.91 -39.32 -32.01
N LEU A 27 16.00 -40.08 -32.11
CA LEU A 27 15.95 -41.48 -32.57
C LEU A 27 16.47 -42.54 -31.58
N PHE A 28 16.61 -42.26 -30.28
CA PHE A 28 17.16 -43.27 -29.35
C PHE A 28 16.52 -43.45 -27.97
N LEU A 29 15.32 -42.93 -27.70
CA LEU A 29 14.63 -43.28 -26.44
C LEU A 29 13.12 -43.42 -26.62
N GLY A 30 12.72 -44.54 -27.22
CA GLY A 30 11.46 -45.19 -26.90
C GLY A 30 11.73 -46.67 -26.80
N TYR A 31 11.81 -47.22 -25.57
CA TYR A 31 11.35 -48.57 -25.20
C TYR A 31 11.60 -48.86 -23.71
N SER A 32 10.54 -49.34 -23.04
CA SER A 32 10.45 -50.21 -21.83
C SER A 32 10.95 -49.75 -20.45
N GLY A 33 10.02 -49.78 -19.46
CA GLY A 33 10.19 -50.61 -18.26
C GLY A 33 10.36 -49.95 -16.88
N PHE A 34 9.25 -49.81 -16.13
CA PHE A 34 9.06 -50.06 -14.68
C PHE A 34 10.26 -50.10 -13.70
N LEU A 35 10.28 -49.21 -12.68
CA LEU A 35 10.19 -49.46 -11.21
C LEU A 35 10.85 -48.35 -10.32
N TYR A 36 10.04 -47.83 -9.39
CA TYR A 36 10.29 -47.40 -7.99
C TYR A 36 11.37 -46.34 -7.58
N GLU A 37 10.84 -45.27 -6.98
CA GLU A 37 11.22 -44.56 -5.72
C GLU A 37 12.53 -43.75 -5.49
N GLN A 38 12.28 -42.54 -4.95
CA GLN A 38 13.02 -41.80 -3.91
C GLN A 38 14.25 -40.92 -4.30
N ASN A 39 13.98 -39.60 -4.24
CA ASN A 39 14.68 -38.54 -3.53
C ASN A 39 16.18 -38.21 -3.79
N VAL A 40 16.40 -36.88 -3.74
CA VAL A 40 17.64 -36.12 -3.52
C VAL A 40 18.30 -35.52 -4.76
N SER A 41 18.15 -34.19 -4.87
CA SER A 41 18.81 -33.29 -5.81
C SER A 41 20.24 -32.96 -5.35
N PRO A 42 21.29 -33.13 -6.18
CA PRO A 42 22.65 -32.74 -5.84
C PRO A 42 23.13 -31.59 -6.73
N PHE A 43 23.18 -30.33 -6.27
CA PHE A 43 24.07 -29.33 -6.89
C PHE A 43 24.46 -28.21 -5.92
N SER A 44 25.55 -28.48 -5.21
CA SER A 44 26.46 -27.47 -4.65
C SER A 44 27.83 -27.76 -5.25
N LEU A 45 28.37 -26.90 -6.11
CA LEU A 45 29.81 -26.64 -6.21
C LEU A 45 30.14 -25.47 -7.18
N LEU A 46 30.83 -24.48 -6.59
CA LEU A 46 31.91 -23.64 -7.15
C LEU A 46 31.62 -22.57 -8.22
N MET A 47 31.47 -21.35 -7.70
CA MET A 47 31.94 -20.10 -8.30
C MET A 47 33.47 -19.96 -8.17
N LYS A 48 34.17 -19.50 -9.22
CA LYS A 48 35.29 -18.52 -9.14
C LYS A 48 35.72 -18.02 -10.55
N TRP A 49 35.61 -16.68 -10.71
CA TRP A 49 36.45 -15.76 -11.51
C TRP A 49 36.45 -15.95 -13.05
N GLY A 50 36.26 -14.96 -13.93
CA GLY A 50 36.13 -13.50 -13.87
C GLY A 50 36.48 -12.96 -15.27
N HIS A 51 35.63 -12.08 -15.83
CA HIS A 51 35.87 -11.03 -16.85
C HIS A 51 34.75 -10.85 -17.89
N ASN A 52 34.19 -9.63 -17.84
CA ASN A 52 33.34 -8.87 -18.76
C ASN A 52 33.16 -9.36 -20.20
N VAL A 53 31.88 -9.54 -20.60
CA VAL A 53 31.29 -8.89 -21.79
C VAL A 53 29.78 -8.67 -21.54
N SER A 54 29.33 -7.43 -21.76
CA SER A 54 27.95 -6.98 -21.73
C SER A 54 27.10 -7.62 -22.84
N ILE A 55 26.01 -8.30 -22.47
CA ILE A 55 24.82 -8.44 -23.33
C ILE A 55 23.60 -8.26 -22.42
N VAL A 56 22.89 -7.16 -22.63
CA VAL A 56 21.61 -6.85 -21.98
C VAL A 56 20.57 -7.83 -22.52
N HIS A 57 20.25 -8.84 -21.74
CA HIS A 57 19.02 -9.61 -21.89
C HIS A 57 18.20 -9.47 -20.61
N GLU A 58 17.14 -8.66 -20.69
CA GLU A 58 16.07 -8.62 -19.70
C GLU A 58 15.45 -10.02 -19.58
N LYS A 59 15.75 -10.68 -18.46
CA LYS A 59 15.10 -11.92 -18.04
C LYS A 59 13.93 -11.54 -17.14
N TYR A 60 12.79 -11.23 -17.75
CA TYR A 60 11.50 -11.19 -17.08
C TYR A 60 11.04 -12.64 -16.82
N TYR A 61 10.44 -12.85 -15.65
CA TYR A 61 9.80 -14.08 -15.12
C TYR A 61 10.69 -15.15 -14.48
N ASN A 62 10.76 -15.14 -13.14
CA ASN A 62 10.11 -16.16 -12.30
C ASN A 62 10.23 -15.82 -10.79
N ASP A 63 9.12 -15.99 -10.07
CA ASP A 63 9.01 -16.19 -8.61
C ASP A 63 9.29 -15.04 -7.60
N THR A 64 8.99 -13.77 -7.92
CA THR A 64 9.16 -12.67 -6.94
C THR A 64 7.98 -11.72 -6.74
N LEU A 65 6.78 -11.97 -7.24
CA LEU A 65 5.70 -10.97 -7.09
C LEU A 65 5.02 -10.90 -5.72
N TYR A 66 5.38 -11.77 -4.76
CA TYR A 66 5.14 -11.52 -3.33
C TYR A 66 6.38 -10.96 -2.60
N ASN A 67 7.51 -10.84 -3.30
CA ASN A 67 8.76 -10.24 -2.84
C ASN A 67 9.00 -8.83 -3.42
N ASP A 68 8.22 -8.38 -4.42
CA ASP A 68 8.21 -6.99 -4.90
C ASP A 68 7.41 -6.03 -3.99
N THR A 69 6.82 -6.58 -2.93
CA THR A 69 6.52 -5.86 -1.69
C THR A 69 7.76 -5.21 -1.07
N LYS A 70 8.97 -5.41 -1.60
CA LYS A 70 10.19 -4.65 -1.25
C LYS A 70 10.06 -3.13 -1.40
N TYR A 71 9.03 -2.62 -2.08
CA TYR A 71 8.75 -1.18 -2.14
C TYR A 71 7.53 -0.72 -1.35
N ALA A 72 6.84 -1.63 -0.66
CA ALA A 72 6.17 -1.30 0.58
C ALA A 72 7.27 -1.31 1.64
N ILE A 73 8.06 -0.23 1.70
CA ILE A 73 9.35 -0.19 2.40
C ILE A 73 9.24 -0.85 3.74
N GLN A 74 9.81 -2.05 3.81
CA GLN A 74 10.30 -2.62 5.02
C GLN A 74 11.32 -1.60 5.54
N ILE A 75 10.88 -0.74 6.45
CA ILE A 75 11.78 -0.23 7.46
C ILE A 75 12.11 -1.43 8.34
N MET A 76 12.99 -2.27 7.84
CA MET A 76 13.82 -3.12 8.64
C MET A 76 15.15 -3.07 7.93
N ALA A 77 16.08 -2.35 8.55
CA ALA A 77 17.53 -2.39 8.40
C ALA A 77 18.08 -2.72 7.00
N LYS A 78 19.12 -2.00 6.60
CA LYS A 78 20.23 -2.69 5.92
C LYS A 78 20.68 -3.85 6.82
N SER A 79 20.07 -5.03 6.70
CA SER A 79 20.66 -6.27 7.18
C SER A 79 21.52 -6.76 6.04
N ASP A 80 22.74 -6.22 5.96
CA ASP A 80 23.80 -7.02 5.39
C ASP A 80 23.83 -8.34 6.15
N SER A 81 23.85 -9.42 5.39
CA SER A 81 23.84 -10.81 5.82
C SER A 81 24.89 -11.08 6.90
N SER A 82 24.55 -10.89 8.18
CA SER A 82 25.20 -11.50 9.35
C SER A 82 24.42 -11.16 10.62
N ASN A 83 23.81 -12.18 11.22
CA ASN A 83 23.42 -12.34 12.63
C ASN A 83 23.55 -11.17 13.63
N VAL A 84 22.88 -10.04 13.40
CA VAL A 84 22.54 -9.10 14.49
C VAL A 84 21.16 -8.48 14.20
N THR A 85 20.14 -8.89 14.97
CA THR A 85 18.93 -8.07 15.14
C THR A 85 19.32 -6.82 15.94
N GLN A 86 19.95 -5.84 15.27
CA GLN A 86 20.20 -4.55 15.89
C GLN A 86 18.84 -3.87 16.08
N SER A 87 18.52 -3.52 17.32
CA SER A 87 17.38 -2.64 17.62
C SER A 87 17.62 -1.32 16.91
N LEU A 88 16.75 -0.92 15.99
CA LEU A 88 16.80 0.40 15.35
C LEU A 88 15.91 1.38 16.10
N VAL A 89 16.27 2.66 16.04
CA VAL A 89 15.48 3.77 16.56
C VAL A 89 14.97 4.58 15.38
N CYS A 90 13.65 4.67 15.20
CA CYS A 90 13.05 5.47 14.14
C CYS A 90 12.80 6.90 14.61
N LEU A 91 13.53 7.83 14.01
CA LEU A 91 13.47 9.24 14.33
C LEU A 91 12.54 9.97 13.36
N GLY A 92 11.72 10.86 13.91
CA GLY A 92 10.93 11.80 13.13
C GLY A 92 11.80 12.89 12.46
N PRO A 93 11.25 13.62 11.48
CA PRO A 93 11.95 14.72 10.80
C PRO A 93 12.47 15.81 11.74
N SER A 94 11.77 16.03 12.86
CA SER A 94 12.12 17.00 13.89
C SER A 94 13.34 16.62 14.72
N SER A 95 13.71 15.34 14.74
CA SER A 95 14.69 14.77 15.67
C SER A 95 16.08 14.61 15.04
N LEU A 96 16.22 14.87 13.74
CA LEU A 96 17.48 14.78 13.01
C LEU A 96 17.92 16.15 12.49
N ASP A 97 19.24 16.35 12.38
CA ASP A 97 19.79 17.45 11.60
C ASP A 97 19.26 17.39 10.16
N LYS A 98 18.83 18.54 9.62
CA LYS A 98 18.19 18.62 8.31
C LYS A 98 19.06 18.08 7.17
N THR A 99 20.38 18.28 7.23
CA THR A 99 21.33 17.82 6.20
C THR A 99 21.42 16.30 6.24
N ARG A 100 21.56 15.73 7.45
CA ARG A 100 21.59 14.28 7.63
C ARG A 100 20.28 13.63 7.21
N LEU A 101 19.13 14.18 7.63
CA LEU A 101 17.81 13.70 7.26
C LEU A 101 17.66 13.61 5.73
N ARG A 102 18.02 14.68 5.01
CA ARG A 102 17.95 14.69 3.54
C ARG A 102 18.85 13.65 2.89
N SER A 103 20.05 13.44 3.42
CA SER A 103 20.96 12.40 2.92
C SER A 103 20.36 11.00 3.08
N GLU A 104 19.85 10.68 4.27
CA GLU A 104 19.28 9.36 4.58
C GLU A 104 18.00 9.11 3.75
N LEU A 105 17.12 10.12 3.63
CA LEU A 105 15.92 10.02 2.81
C LEU A 105 16.25 9.81 1.34
N LYS A 106 17.25 10.53 0.81
CA LYS A 106 17.71 10.34 -0.58
C LYS A 106 18.18 8.92 -0.81
N ASP A 107 18.97 8.35 0.10
CA ASP A 107 19.44 6.97 0.00
C ASP A 107 18.28 5.94 0.07
N MET A 108 17.21 6.28 0.80
CA MET A 108 15.97 5.51 0.82
C MET A 108 15.06 5.76 -0.40
N GLY A 109 15.36 6.76 -1.24
CA GLY A 109 14.57 7.12 -2.41
C GLY A 109 13.40 8.08 -2.15
N PHE A 110 13.50 8.94 -1.14
CA PHE A 110 12.47 9.91 -0.73
C PHE A 110 12.93 11.37 -0.78
N GLU A 111 11.94 12.24 -0.84
CA GLU A 111 12.07 13.68 -0.61
C GLU A 111 11.30 14.07 0.66
N PRO A 112 11.78 15.06 1.45
CA PRO A 112 11.05 15.56 2.60
C PRO A 112 9.74 16.23 2.17
N ALA A 113 8.60 15.81 2.74
CA ALA A 113 7.31 16.43 2.50
C ALA A 113 7.29 17.92 2.86
N GLU A 114 8.14 18.37 3.79
CA GLU A 114 8.29 19.78 4.16
C GLU A 114 8.88 20.64 3.04
N ASP A 115 9.53 20.05 2.04
CA ASP A 115 10.15 20.78 0.91
C ASP A 115 9.18 21.00 -0.28
N HIS A 116 8.01 20.36 -0.29
CA HIS A 116 7.02 20.50 -1.39
C HIS A 116 5.94 21.56 -1.09
N GLU A 117 5.46 22.28 -2.09
CA GLU A 117 4.38 23.26 -1.91
C GLU A 117 3.07 22.64 -1.40
N PHE A 118 2.70 21.47 -1.95
CA PHE A 118 1.49 20.77 -1.54
C PHE A 118 1.70 20.04 -0.21
N LYS A 119 0.90 20.40 0.80
CA LYS A 119 0.90 19.79 2.14
C LYS A 119 -0.38 19.01 2.39
N SER A 120 -0.25 17.82 2.97
CA SER A 120 -1.38 16.98 3.34
C SER A 120 -1.01 16.05 4.48
N GLN A 121 -1.95 15.78 5.38
CA GLN A 121 -1.78 14.77 6.44
C GLN A 121 -1.59 13.34 5.91
N TYR A 122 -1.93 13.10 4.63
CA TYR A 122 -1.69 11.81 3.98
C TYR A 122 -0.26 11.69 3.44
N ILE A 123 0.47 12.81 3.27
CA ILE A 123 1.80 12.82 2.67
C ILE A 123 2.81 13.25 3.74
N ILE A 124 3.59 12.29 4.23
CA ILE A 124 4.52 12.49 5.33
C ILE A 124 5.97 12.33 4.87
N THR A 125 6.87 12.92 5.63
CA THR A 125 8.29 12.57 5.54
C THR A 125 8.52 11.25 6.30
N PRO A 126 9.02 10.19 5.65
CA PRO A 126 9.29 8.92 6.31
C PRO A 126 10.24 9.09 7.51
N LYS A 127 10.01 8.30 8.57
CA LYS A 127 10.94 8.23 9.70
C LYS A 127 12.22 7.53 9.25
N VAL A 128 13.38 8.01 9.71
CA VAL A 128 14.68 7.40 9.43
C VAL A 128 15.09 6.54 10.62
N CYS A 129 15.40 5.27 10.37
CA CYS A 129 15.67 4.31 11.44
C CYS A 129 17.15 3.94 11.48
N LEU A 130 17.78 4.26 12.61
CA LEU A 130 19.22 4.25 12.76
C LEU A 130 19.63 3.37 13.95
N PRO A 131 20.86 2.80 13.93
CA PRO A 131 21.42 2.16 15.11
C PRO A 131 21.49 3.15 16.29
N PRO A 132 21.16 2.74 17.53
CA PRO A 132 21.18 3.60 18.71
C PRO A 132 22.51 4.34 18.91
N SER A 133 23.63 3.69 18.62
CA SER A 133 24.98 4.26 18.71
C SER A 133 25.22 5.45 17.78
N SER A 134 24.39 5.62 16.75
CA SER A 134 24.49 6.69 15.75
C SER A 134 23.53 7.86 15.99
N VAL A 135 22.74 7.80 17.07
CA VAL A 135 21.80 8.84 17.47
C VAL A 135 22.40 9.60 18.67
N PRO A 136 22.88 10.84 18.46
CA PRO A 136 23.30 11.71 19.56
C PRO A 136 22.12 11.88 20.54
N ASP A 137 22.40 11.82 21.84
CA ASP A 137 21.37 11.91 22.88
C ASP A 137 20.26 10.86 22.79
N TYR A 138 20.56 9.64 22.31
CA TYR A 138 19.71 8.48 22.58
C TYR A 138 19.68 8.19 24.08
N VAL A 139 18.88 8.98 24.78
CA VAL A 139 18.38 8.67 26.09
C VAL A 139 17.27 7.66 25.82
N THR A 140 17.43 6.43 26.28
CA THR A 140 16.26 5.61 26.60
C THR A 140 15.42 6.51 27.49
N LYS A 141 14.35 7.17 26.98
CA LYS A 141 13.60 8.17 27.77
C LYS A 141 13.28 7.53 29.11
N GLY A 142 14.07 7.94 30.11
CA GLY A 142 14.37 7.14 31.27
C GLY A 142 13.11 6.95 32.09
N ASN A 143 12.86 5.70 32.48
CA ASN A 143 11.94 5.35 33.55
C ASN A 143 10.52 5.97 33.46
N THR A 144 9.97 6.10 32.25
CA THR A 144 8.54 6.42 32.10
C THR A 144 7.74 5.12 32.21
N ARG A 145 6.70 5.12 33.06
CA ARG A 145 5.80 3.98 33.25
C ARG A 145 5.31 3.47 31.89
N THR A 146 5.44 2.17 31.65
CA THR A 146 4.88 1.54 30.45
C THR A 146 3.36 1.71 30.44
N LYS A 147 2.83 2.31 29.35
CA LYS A 147 1.40 2.48 29.13
C LYS A 147 0.82 1.21 28.51
N VAL A 148 -0.24 0.68 29.10
CA VAL A 148 -0.88 -0.54 28.60
C VAL A 148 -2.10 -0.18 27.76
N ILE A 149 -2.10 -0.64 26.50
CA ILE A 149 -3.22 -0.55 25.57
C ILE A 149 -3.84 -1.94 25.50
N SER A 150 -5.11 -2.06 25.85
CA SER A 150 -5.88 -3.29 25.66
C SER A 150 -7.09 -3.00 24.79
N CYS A 151 -7.83 -4.04 24.44
CA CYS A 151 -9.00 -3.92 23.59
C CYS A 151 -10.15 -4.73 24.21
N PHE A 152 -11.34 -4.13 24.16
CA PHE A 152 -12.55 -4.69 24.74
C PHE A 152 -13.36 -5.39 23.64
N ASN A 153 -13.65 -6.67 23.85
CA ASN A 153 -14.38 -7.53 22.90
C ASN A 153 -13.78 -7.48 21.47
N CYS A 154 -12.48 -7.72 21.36
CA CYS A 154 -11.75 -7.55 20.11
C CYS A 154 -12.21 -8.54 19.04
N PRO A 155 -12.35 -8.07 17.78
CA PRO A 155 -12.54 -8.97 16.65
C PRO A 155 -11.37 -9.97 16.55
N ALA A 156 -11.66 -11.21 16.14
CA ALA A 156 -10.62 -12.25 16.03
C ALA A 156 -9.44 -11.82 15.13
N TRP A 157 -9.73 -11.16 14.01
CA TRP A 157 -8.71 -10.61 13.11
C TRP A 157 -7.83 -9.55 13.79
N PHE A 158 -8.33 -8.83 14.78
CA PHE A 158 -7.56 -7.80 15.48
C PHE A 158 -6.58 -8.41 16.49
N ASN A 159 -6.87 -9.61 16.98
CA ASN A 159 -6.02 -10.36 17.90
C ASN A 159 -5.01 -11.27 17.17
N ASP A 160 -5.07 -11.39 15.84
CA ASP A 160 -4.15 -12.22 15.06
C ASP A 160 -2.69 -11.77 15.27
N SER A 161 -1.85 -12.69 15.76
CA SER A 161 -0.44 -12.45 16.06
C SER A 161 0.36 -11.98 14.86
N LYS A 162 -0.01 -12.36 13.63
CA LYS A 162 0.68 -11.91 12.42
C LYS A 162 0.53 -10.41 12.18
N LEU A 163 -0.60 -9.81 12.58
CA LEU A 163 -0.80 -8.35 12.54
C LEU A 163 -0.16 -7.63 13.74
N ASN A 164 -0.02 -8.33 14.87
CA ASN A 164 0.60 -7.79 16.09
C ASN A 164 2.10 -7.47 15.92
N HIS A 165 2.82 -8.23 15.09
CA HIS A 165 4.27 -8.04 14.89
C HIS A 165 4.64 -6.85 14.00
N HIS A 166 3.72 -6.34 13.16
CA HIS A 166 4.07 -5.31 12.17
C HIS A 166 3.66 -3.89 12.56
N ASN A 167 2.60 -3.71 13.35
CA ASN A 167 2.10 -2.37 13.72
C ASN A 167 2.03 -2.10 15.23
N ARG A 168 2.18 -3.09 16.12
CA ARG A 168 2.05 -2.91 17.59
C ARG A 168 3.34 -3.22 18.33
N ASP A 169 4.46 -3.26 17.60
CA ASP A 169 5.79 -3.32 18.16
C ASP A 169 6.31 -1.89 18.35
N PHE A 170 6.38 -1.45 19.60
CA PHE A 170 6.78 -0.08 19.93
C PHE A 170 8.30 0.11 20.01
N ARG A 171 9.11 -0.96 19.85
CA ARG A 171 10.57 -0.89 20.05
C ARG A 171 11.26 0.08 19.09
N SER A 172 10.72 0.24 17.90
CA SER A 172 11.22 1.18 16.88
C SER A 172 10.64 2.58 17.01
N CYS A 173 9.59 2.80 17.82
CA CYS A 173 8.96 4.10 17.99
C CYS A 173 9.82 5.04 18.86
N GLU A 174 9.73 6.35 18.59
CA GLU A 174 10.35 7.37 19.46
C GLU A 174 9.80 7.31 20.91
N TYR A 175 8.49 7.12 21.05
CA TYR A 175 7.85 6.75 22.30
C TYR A 175 7.61 5.25 22.29
N SER A 176 8.49 4.51 22.96
CA SER A 176 8.53 3.04 22.93
C SER A 176 7.98 2.36 24.19
N ASN A 177 7.76 3.11 25.27
CA ASN A 177 7.24 2.59 26.55
C ASN A 177 5.72 2.38 26.52
N CYS A 178 5.24 1.60 25.55
CA CYS A 178 3.88 1.11 25.46
C CYS A 178 3.86 -0.40 25.28
N HIS A 179 2.78 -1.02 25.76
CA HIS A 179 2.53 -2.44 25.58
C HIS A 179 1.10 -2.64 25.08
N PHE A 180 0.95 -3.42 24.01
CA PHE A 180 -0.36 -3.84 23.54
C PHE A 180 -0.69 -5.23 24.11
N ASP A 181 -1.73 -5.29 24.95
CA ASP A 181 -2.25 -6.52 25.53
C ASP A 181 -3.11 -7.29 24.52
N VAL A 182 -2.47 -8.22 23.82
CA VAL A 182 -3.13 -9.14 22.87
C VAL A 182 -4.04 -10.16 23.54
N THR A 183 -3.86 -10.40 24.84
CA THR A 183 -4.59 -11.46 25.57
C THR A 183 -5.91 -10.97 26.14
N GLY A 184 -6.09 -9.65 26.23
CA GLY A 184 -7.24 -9.02 26.88
C GLY A 184 -7.25 -9.20 28.41
N LYS A 185 -6.21 -9.78 29.01
CA LYS A 185 -6.14 -10.05 30.46
C LYS A 185 -5.99 -8.78 31.29
N PHE A 186 -5.45 -7.71 30.70
CA PHE A 186 -5.15 -6.47 31.39
C PHE A 186 -6.23 -5.40 31.18
N GLN A 187 -7.42 -5.76 30.66
CA GLN A 187 -8.48 -4.78 30.36
C GLN A 187 -8.85 -3.90 31.57
N SER A 188 -8.92 -4.45 32.78
CA SER A 188 -9.28 -3.71 34.00
C SER A 188 -8.15 -2.83 34.57
N THR A 189 -6.91 -3.04 34.11
CA THR A 189 -5.73 -2.30 34.58
C THR A 189 -5.05 -1.50 33.47
N ALA A 190 -5.53 -1.62 32.23
CA ALA A 190 -4.99 -0.93 31.07
C ALA A 190 -5.20 0.58 31.20
N ASP A 191 -4.21 1.36 30.76
CA ASP A 191 -4.33 2.80 30.61
C ASP A 191 -5.37 3.16 29.53
N VAL A 192 -5.51 2.29 28.51
CA VAL A 192 -6.43 2.49 27.39
C VAL A 192 -7.20 1.23 27.04
N LEU A 193 -8.48 1.40 26.73
CA LEU A 193 -9.31 0.39 26.07
C LEU A 193 -9.77 0.86 24.69
N VAL A 194 -9.46 0.05 23.68
CA VAL A 194 -9.95 0.22 22.31
C VAL A 194 -11.23 -0.57 22.11
N PHE A 195 -12.25 0.07 21.55
CA PHE A 195 -13.58 -0.50 21.30
C PHE A 195 -13.91 -0.49 19.82
N PHE A 196 -14.16 -1.67 19.27
CA PHE A 196 -14.68 -1.83 17.91
C PHE A 196 -16.21 -1.80 17.95
N VAL A 197 -16.79 -0.60 17.87
CA VAL A 197 -18.22 -0.38 18.13
C VAL A 197 -19.17 -1.28 17.33
N GLY A 198 -18.81 -1.62 16.07
CA GLY A 198 -19.57 -2.54 15.22
C GLY A 198 -19.61 -4.00 15.70
N TYR A 199 -18.76 -4.39 16.66
CA TYR A 199 -18.65 -5.75 17.18
C TYR A 199 -19.20 -5.88 18.60
N LEU A 200 -19.71 -4.79 19.19
CA LEU A 200 -20.19 -4.81 20.57
C LEU A 200 -21.56 -5.49 20.73
N GLY A 201 -22.43 -5.50 19.70
CA GLY A 201 -23.72 -6.18 19.76
C GLY A 201 -24.57 -5.76 20.97
N ASN A 202 -24.92 -6.72 21.84
CA ASN A 202 -25.67 -6.46 23.09
C ASN A 202 -24.77 -6.41 24.34
N THR A 203 -23.45 -6.27 24.14
CA THR A 203 -22.49 -6.27 25.26
C THR A 203 -22.77 -5.08 26.19
N PRO A 204 -22.88 -5.30 27.51
CA PRO A 204 -23.07 -4.20 28.45
C PRO A 204 -21.82 -3.32 28.52
N VAL A 205 -22.02 -2.05 28.86
CA VAL A 205 -20.92 -1.12 29.13
C VAL A 205 -20.13 -1.64 30.34
N PRO A 206 -18.82 -1.91 30.19
CA PRO A 206 -18.02 -2.41 31.31
C PRO A 206 -17.79 -1.31 32.36
N SER A 207 -17.42 -1.71 33.58
CA SER A 207 -16.97 -0.76 34.60
C SER A 207 -15.67 -0.09 34.13
N ARG A 208 -15.59 1.23 34.30
CA ARG A 208 -14.45 2.04 33.87
C ARG A 208 -13.59 2.45 35.07
N PRO A 209 -12.35 1.94 35.18
CA PRO A 209 -11.39 2.39 36.17
C PRO A 209 -11.09 3.89 36.04
N VAL A 210 -10.82 4.55 37.16
CA VAL A 210 -10.44 5.98 37.20
C VAL A 210 -9.19 6.20 36.34
N GLY A 211 -9.26 7.16 35.43
CA GLY A 211 -8.15 7.54 34.55
C GLY A 211 -7.96 6.65 33.32
N GLN A 212 -8.67 5.53 33.18
CA GLN A 212 -8.61 4.71 31.96
C GLN A 212 -9.24 5.46 30.78
N ILE A 213 -8.59 5.49 29.63
CA ILE A 213 -9.05 6.18 28.41
C ILE A 213 -9.79 5.19 27.52
N TRP A 214 -10.98 5.56 27.02
CA TRP A 214 -11.75 4.71 26.11
C TRP A 214 -11.73 5.28 24.69
N VAL A 215 -11.41 4.43 23.71
CA VAL A 215 -11.15 4.83 22.34
C VAL A 215 -12.09 4.10 21.40
N LYS A 216 -12.86 4.84 20.59
CA LYS A 216 -13.65 4.24 19.51
C LYS A 216 -12.74 3.97 18.32
N ALA A 217 -12.71 2.72 17.85
CA ALA A 217 -11.96 2.33 16.65
C ALA A 217 -12.86 1.72 15.58
N PHE A 218 -12.67 2.15 14.32
CA PHE A 218 -13.24 1.53 13.13
C PHE A 218 -12.61 2.14 11.86
N TRP A 219 -12.26 1.30 10.88
CA TRP A 219 -11.66 1.74 9.60
C TRP A 219 -12.61 1.70 8.41
N GLU A 220 -13.76 1.06 8.57
CA GLU A 220 -14.79 0.99 7.56
C GLU A 220 -15.80 2.13 7.73
N SER A 221 -16.49 2.49 6.65
CA SER A 221 -17.45 3.58 6.58
C SER A 221 -18.67 3.35 7.49
N PRO A 222 -19.30 4.43 8.04
CA PRO A 222 -20.45 4.36 8.95
C PRO A 222 -21.63 3.51 8.46
N VAL A 223 -21.86 3.44 7.15
CA VAL A 223 -22.98 2.66 6.59
C VAL A 223 -22.81 1.15 6.70
N HIS A 224 -21.61 0.67 7.08
CA HIS A 224 -21.28 -0.75 7.17
C HIS A 224 -21.12 -1.27 8.60
N TYR A 225 -21.45 -0.46 9.61
CA TYR A 225 -21.50 -0.92 10.99
C TYR A 225 -22.59 -0.22 11.79
N THR A 226 -23.03 -0.86 12.86
CA THR A 226 -24.01 -0.29 13.79
C THR A 226 -23.38 -0.09 15.16
N TYR A 227 -24.13 0.54 16.05
CA TYR A 227 -23.76 0.68 17.46
C TYR A 227 -24.49 -0.36 18.31
N PRO A 228 -23.95 -0.71 19.48
CA PRO A 228 -24.60 -1.63 20.41
C PRO A 228 -26.00 -1.19 20.84
N VAL A 229 -26.85 -2.17 21.16
CA VAL A 229 -28.25 -1.96 21.58
C VAL A 229 -28.44 -2.48 23.02
N PRO A 230 -28.97 -1.67 23.95
CA PRO A 230 -29.37 -0.27 23.81
C PRO A 230 -28.18 0.71 23.78
N TYR A 231 -28.24 1.71 22.90
CA TYR A 231 -27.12 2.64 22.66
C TYR A 231 -26.97 3.73 23.74
N ASP A 232 -28.04 4.16 24.43
CA ASP A 232 -27.96 5.31 25.33
C ASP A 232 -26.93 5.17 26.46
N ARG A 233 -26.66 3.93 26.89
CA ARG A 233 -25.62 3.63 27.89
C ARG A 233 -24.19 3.89 27.36
N TRP A 234 -24.01 3.93 26.05
CA TRP A 234 -22.74 4.16 25.36
C TRP A 234 -22.50 5.63 25.00
N LYS A 235 -23.35 6.56 25.44
CA LYS A 235 -23.09 8.02 25.34
C LYS A 235 -22.15 8.48 26.45
N ASN A 236 -21.36 9.51 26.18
CA ASN A 236 -20.41 10.11 27.13
C ASN A 236 -19.33 9.16 27.68
N VAL A 237 -19.10 7.98 27.07
CA VAL A 237 -18.11 7.00 27.58
C VAL A 237 -16.78 7.04 26.84
N PHE A 238 -16.73 7.58 25.63
CA PHE A 238 -15.51 7.62 24.80
C PHE A 238 -14.76 8.93 24.96
N ASN A 239 -13.44 8.86 24.95
CA ASN A 239 -12.55 10.01 25.04
C ASN A 239 -11.93 10.32 23.67
N TRP A 240 -11.43 9.29 23.00
CA TRP A 240 -10.71 9.43 21.73
C TRP A 240 -11.34 8.61 20.61
N THR A 241 -11.02 8.99 19.38
CA THR A 241 -11.32 8.26 18.15
C THR A 241 -10.04 7.79 17.46
N PHE A 242 -10.04 6.55 16.98
CA PHE A 242 -8.95 5.95 16.20
C PHE A 242 -9.51 5.43 14.87
N THR A 243 -9.48 6.26 13.83
CA THR A 243 -10.22 6.00 12.57
C THR A 243 -9.55 6.65 11.36
N TYR A 244 -10.07 6.37 10.16
CA TYR A 244 -9.63 7.03 8.92
C TYR A 244 -10.02 8.50 8.80
N ARG A 245 -10.92 9.02 9.64
CA ARG A 245 -11.37 10.43 9.55
C ARG A 245 -10.26 11.37 9.98
N THR A 246 -10.15 12.49 9.27
CA THR A 246 -9.04 13.43 9.44
C THR A 246 -9.16 14.26 10.72
N ASP A 247 -10.36 14.35 11.29
CA ASP A 247 -10.64 14.98 12.58
C ASP A 247 -10.59 13.99 13.76
N SER A 248 -10.06 12.78 13.56
CA SER A 248 -9.93 11.80 14.63
C SER A 248 -8.73 12.09 15.53
N ASP A 249 -8.88 11.84 16.84
CA ASP A 249 -7.82 12.03 17.84
C ASP A 249 -6.54 11.24 17.55
N ILE A 250 -6.67 10.09 16.89
CA ILE A 250 -5.59 9.29 16.32
C ILE A 250 -5.97 8.96 14.88
N PHE A 251 -5.33 9.65 13.94
CA PHE A 251 -5.59 9.50 12.52
C PHE A 251 -4.97 8.19 12.00
N ALA A 252 -5.80 7.36 11.38
CA ALA A 252 -5.43 6.02 10.93
C ALA A 252 -5.95 5.76 9.51
N PRO A 253 -5.41 6.44 8.49
CA PRO A 253 -5.88 6.33 7.11
C PRO A 253 -5.63 4.93 6.54
N SER A 254 -6.18 4.61 5.37
CA SER A 254 -5.92 3.34 4.68
C SER A 254 -4.47 3.21 4.18
N THR A 255 -3.77 4.33 3.96
CA THR A 255 -2.32 4.39 3.71
C THR A 255 -1.77 5.76 4.12
N LEU A 256 -0.45 5.83 4.28
CA LEU A 256 0.30 7.08 4.17
C LEU A 256 1.09 7.08 2.86
N LEU A 257 1.43 8.27 2.39
CA LEU A 257 2.19 8.53 1.19
C LEU A 257 3.47 9.27 1.53
N ALA A 258 4.46 9.17 0.64
CA ALA A 258 5.65 9.99 0.68
C ALA A 258 6.05 10.42 -0.73
N TRP A 259 6.79 11.52 -0.81
CA TRP A 259 7.37 11.98 -2.06
C TRP A 259 8.54 11.10 -2.44
N ARG A 260 8.47 10.54 -3.64
CA ARG A 260 9.52 9.75 -4.23
C ARG A 260 10.61 10.66 -4.75
N HIS A 261 11.86 10.29 -4.50
CA HIS A 261 13.00 11.05 -5.02
C HIS A 261 12.98 11.10 -6.56
N HIS A 262 13.12 12.30 -7.11
CA HIS A 262 12.99 12.57 -8.55
C HIS A 262 13.91 11.70 -9.41
N SER A 263 15.10 11.31 -8.92
CA SER A 263 16.04 10.46 -9.66
C SER A 263 15.51 9.05 -9.94
N LEU A 264 14.43 8.63 -9.29
CA LEU A 264 13.81 7.32 -9.50
C LEU A 264 12.69 7.37 -10.55
N LEU A 265 12.27 8.56 -10.99
CA LEU A 265 11.22 8.72 -12.00
C LEU A 265 11.73 8.29 -13.37
N LEU A 266 10.82 7.78 -14.21
CA LEU A 266 11.13 7.52 -15.60
C LEU A 266 11.38 8.82 -16.37
N THR A 267 12.03 8.69 -17.52
CA THR A 267 12.17 9.80 -18.46
C THR A 267 10.85 10.11 -19.16
N ASP A 268 10.70 11.34 -19.68
CA ASP A 268 9.49 11.74 -20.43
C ASP A 268 9.22 10.85 -21.65
N ALA A 269 10.29 10.38 -22.31
CA ALA A 269 10.19 9.45 -23.43
C ALA A 269 9.59 8.09 -23.02
N GLN A 270 10.01 7.55 -21.86
CA GLN A 270 9.50 6.29 -21.33
C GLN A 270 8.02 6.40 -20.91
N TYR A 271 7.63 7.50 -20.27
CA TYR A 271 6.21 7.73 -19.95
C TYR A 271 5.35 7.85 -21.23
N LEU A 272 5.87 8.52 -22.26
CA LEU A 272 5.18 8.66 -23.53
C LEU A 272 5.03 7.30 -24.25
N GLU A 273 6.03 6.44 -24.19
CA GLU A 273 5.95 5.07 -24.71
C GLU A 273 4.90 4.24 -23.96
N LEU A 274 4.90 4.29 -22.62
CA LEU A 274 3.87 3.65 -21.79
C LEU A 274 2.47 4.14 -22.14
N ALA A 275 2.29 5.44 -22.40
CA ALA A 275 1.01 6.02 -22.79
C ALA A 275 0.51 5.50 -24.15
N ARG A 276 1.43 5.37 -25.13
CA ARG A 276 1.13 4.92 -26.50
C ARG A 276 0.82 3.42 -26.58
N ASN A 277 1.49 2.61 -25.76
CA ASN A 277 1.35 1.15 -25.79
C ASN A 277 0.04 0.63 -25.16
N LYS A 278 -0.72 1.50 -24.48
CA LYS A 278 -1.98 1.13 -23.85
C LYS A 278 -3.12 1.07 -24.84
N THR A 279 -3.74 -0.10 -24.95
CA THR A 279 -4.80 -0.40 -25.91
C THR A 279 -6.20 -0.45 -25.28
N LYS A 280 -6.31 -0.80 -23.99
CA LYS A 280 -7.60 -0.93 -23.30
C LYS A 280 -7.98 0.34 -22.55
N MET A 281 -9.28 0.62 -22.51
CA MET A 281 -9.80 1.86 -21.93
C MET A 281 -9.79 1.84 -20.40
N ALA A 282 -10.66 1.07 -19.77
CA ALA A 282 -10.77 1.04 -18.31
C ALA A 282 -10.92 -0.39 -17.76
N ALA A 283 -10.40 -0.62 -16.57
CA ALA A 283 -10.62 -1.82 -15.79
C ALA A 283 -11.22 -1.51 -14.42
N TRP A 284 -12.03 -2.42 -13.90
CA TRP A 284 -12.59 -2.34 -12.56
C TRP A 284 -12.53 -3.68 -11.84
N PHE A 285 -11.75 -3.76 -10.76
CA PHE A 285 -11.61 -4.98 -9.98
C PHE A 285 -12.50 -4.87 -8.75
N VAL A 286 -13.55 -5.67 -8.69
CA VAL A 286 -14.62 -5.51 -7.70
C VAL A 286 -15.26 -6.85 -7.34
N SER A 287 -15.53 -7.04 -6.05
CA SER A 287 -16.20 -8.25 -5.55
C SER A 287 -17.23 -8.01 -4.45
N ASN A 288 -17.39 -6.75 -4.03
CA ASN A 288 -18.48 -6.33 -3.16
C ASN A 288 -19.50 -5.63 -4.06
N CYS A 289 -20.63 -6.28 -4.32
CA CYS A 289 -21.68 -5.77 -5.19
C CYS A 289 -22.81 -5.20 -4.32
N ASP A 290 -23.76 -4.48 -4.93
CA ASP A 290 -24.91 -3.88 -4.23
C ASP A 290 -24.51 -2.89 -3.12
N THR A 291 -23.72 -1.89 -3.49
CA THR A 291 -23.11 -0.98 -2.51
C THR A 291 -23.93 0.29 -2.26
N PRO A 292 -23.84 0.88 -1.05
CA PRO A 292 -24.50 2.15 -0.73
C PRO A 292 -24.16 3.30 -1.69
N SER A 293 -22.96 3.31 -2.28
CA SER A 293 -22.55 4.32 -3.26
C SER A 293 -23.19 4.15 -4.64
N GLN A 294 -23.89 3.04 -4.91
CA GLN A 294 -24.44 2.67 -6.20
C GLN A 294 -23.40 2.74 -7.33
N ARG A 295 -22.14 2.41 -7.02
CA ARG A 295 -21.05 2.43 -8.00
C ARG A 295 -21.28 1.43 -9.13
N GLU A 296 -22.01 0.35 -8.87
CA GLU A 296 -22.38 -0.65 -9.86
C GLU A 296 -23.26 -0.02 -10.95
N GLN A 297 -24.32 0.68 -10.55
CA GLN A 297 -25.22 1.39 -11.47
C GLN A 297 -24.49 2.51 -12.23
N TYR A 298 -23.61 3.26 -11.54
CA TYR A 298 -22.79 4.28 -12.18
C TYR A 298 -21.90 3.68 -13.29
N VAL A 299 -21.25 2.54 -13.02
CA VAL A 299 -20.43 1.84 -14.02
C VAL A 299 -21.27 1.28 -15.17
N GLN A 300 -22.50 0.80 -14.91
CA GLN A 300 -23.42 0.35 -15.96
C GLN A 300 -23.76 1.49 -16.93
N VAL A 301 -23.95 2.73 -16.44
CA VAL A 301 -24.14 3.90 -17.32
C VAL A 301 -22.84 4.23 -18.06
N LEU A 302 -21.70 4.21 -17.38
CA LEU A 302 -20.38 4.47 -17.97
C LEU A 302 -20.05 3.51 -19.13
N GLN A 303 -20.39 2.22 -18.98
CA GLN A 303 -20.19 1.16 -19.98
C GLN A 303 -20.95 1.39 -21.29
N LYS A 304 -22.00 2.23 -21.30
CA LYS A 304 -22.70 2.62 -22.54
C LYS A 304 -21.85 3.51 -23.43
N TYR A 305 -20.83 4.16 -22.87
CA TYR A 305 -20.03 5.16 -23.56
C TYR A 305 -18.57 4.75 -23.73
N ILE A 306 -17.98 3.99 -22.81
CA ILE A 306 -16.62 3.45 -22.92
C ILE A 306 -16.57 1.97 -22.56
N GLU A 307 -15.56 1.26 -23.08
CA GLU A 307 -15.27 -0.11 -22.64
C GLU A 307 -14.74 -0.12 -21.21
N VAL A 308 -15.38 -0.94 -20.35
CA VAL A 308 -14.93 -1.18 -18.97
C VAL A 308 -14.91 -2.69 -18.74
N ASP A 309 -13.71 -3.22 -18.55
CA ASP A 309 -13.51 -4.62 -18.19
C ASP A 309 -13.66 -4.82 -16.67
N ILE A 310 -14.65 -5.62 -16.27
CA ILE A 310 -15.00 -5.83 -14.86
C ILE A 310 -14.50 -7.21 -14.39
N TYR A 311 -13.57 -7.20 -13.43
CA TYR A 311 -12.96 -8.38 -12.83
C TYR A 311 -13.51 -8.65 -11.44
N GLY A 312 -13.73 -9.91 -11.10
CA GLY A 312 -14.22 -10.36 -9.78
C GLY A 312 -15.73 -10.60 -9.76
N LYS A 313 -16.31 -10.73 -8.56
CA LYS A 313 -17.69 -11.24 -8.41
C LYS A 313 -18.78 -10.39 -9.07
N CYS A 314 -18.52 -9.11 -9.35
CA CYS A 314 -19.51 -8.23 -10.00
C CYS A 314 -19.34 -8.13 -11.52
N GLY A 315 -18.44 -8.94 -12.11
CA GLY A 315 -18.21 -8.99 -13.55
C GLY A 315 -17.95 -10.41 -14.05
N ASN A 316 -17.61 -10.50 -15.33
CA ASN A 316 -17.42 -11.80 -16.01
C ASN A 316 -15.94 -12.18 -16.17
N LEU A 317 -15.01 -11.28 -15.83
CA LEU A 317 -13.57 -11.55 -15.87
C LEU A 317 -13.07 -11.97 -14.49
N SER A 318 -11.97 -12.73 -14.47
CA SER A 318 -11.38 -13.22 -13.23
C SER A 318 -9.93 -12.78 -13.10
N CYS A 319 -9.59 -12.31 -11.89
CA CYS A 319 -8.23 -12.12 -11.43
C CYS A 319 -8.14 -12.77 -10.05
N PRO A 320 -7.83 -14.08 -9.95
CA PRO A 320 -7.72 -14.75 -8.68
C PRO A 320 -6.54 -14.20 -7.88
N ARG A 321 -6.62 -14.24 -6.55
CA ARG A 321 -5.55 -13.74 -5.67
C ARG A 321 -4.18 -14.37 -5.94
N SER A 322 -4.16 -15.64 -6.38
CA SER A 322 -2.94 -16.35 -6.79
C SER A 322 -2.24 -15.74 -8.01
N ALA A 323 -2.97 -14.99 -8.84
CA ALA A 323 -2.47 -14.32 -10.04
C ALA A 323 -2.38 -12.78 -9.87
N GLY A 324 -2.41 -12.28 -8.63
CA GLY A 324 -2.46 -10.83 -8.37
C GLY A 324 -1.35 -10.05 -9.06
N SER A 325 -0.17 -10.65 -9.14
CA SER A 325 0.99 -10.14 -9.89
C SER A 325 0.72 -9.88 -11.36
N ASP A 326 0.14 -10.86 -12.01
CA ASP A 326 -0.07 -10.88 -13.44
C ASP A 326 -1.19 -9.91 -13.79
N CYS A 327 -2.18 -9.79 -12.90
CA CYS A 327 -3.23 -8.80 -13.04
C CYS A 327 -2.74 -7.36 -12.84
N GLU A 328 -1.82 -7.11 -11.90
CA GLU A 328 -1.19 -5.80 -11.77
C GLU A 328 -0.37 -5.45 -13.02
N SER A 329 0.41 -6.41 -13.52
CA SER A 329 1.16 -6.28 -14.78
C SER A 329 0.22 -6.00 -15.96
N LEU A 330 -0.89 -6.73 -16.05
CA LEU A 330 -1.93 -6.54 -17.07
C LEU A 330 -2.52 -5.12 -17.00
N LEU A 331 -2.86 -4.65 -15.81
CA LEU A 331 -3.36 -3.29 -15.57
C LEU A 331 -2.36 -2.23 -16.02
N GLY A 332 -1.11 -2.35 -15.55
CA GLY A 332 -0.04 -1.41 -15.85
C GLY A 332 0.34 -1.36 -17.33
N LYS A 333 0.24 -2.47 -18.06
CA LYS A 333 0.62 -2.55 -19.48
C LYS A 333 -0.54 -2.19 -20.43
N SER A 334 -1.75 -2.67 -20.15
CA SER A 334 -2.82 -2.67 -21.15
C SER A 334 -3.83 -1.55 -20.98
N TYR A 335 -4.16 -1.18 -19.74
CA TYR A 335 -5.26 -0.26 -19.46
C TYR A 335 -4.80 1.18 -19.26
N LYS A 336 -5.62 2.13 -19.74
CA LYS A 336 -5.45 3.57 -19.48
C LYS A 336 -6.00 3.96 -18.11
N PHE A 337 -7.17 3.44 -17.75
CA PHE A 337 -7.86 3.84 -16.53
C PHE A 337 -8.16 2.67 -15.61
N TYR A 338 -8.11 2.93 -14.31
CA TYR A 338 -8.54 1.98 -13.27
C TYR A 338 -9.60 2.62 -12.38
N LEU A 339 -10.79 2.03 -12.34
CA LEU A 339 -11.91 2.55 -11.56
C LEU A 339 -11.69 2.25 -10.06
N SER A 340 -11.34 3.27 -9.31
CA SER A 340 -11.07 3.23 -7.87
C SER A 340 -12.30 3.68 -7.07
N PHE A 341 -13.47 3.12 -7.39
CA PHE A 341 -14.75 3.58 -6.83
C PHE A 341 -15.02 2.97 -5.46
N GLU A 342 -15.26 3.83 -4.47
CA GLU A 342 -15.57 3.41 -3.11
C GLU A 342 -16.98 2.82 -2.99
N ASN A 343 -17.15 1.89 -2.06
CA ASN A 343 -18.45 1.30 -1.72
C ASN A 343 -19.39 2.29 -1.00
N SER A 344 -18.85 3.37 -0.45
CA SER A 344 -19.60 4.36 0.30
C SER A 344 -19.16 5.78 -0.04
N LEU A 345 -20.11 6.70 -0.15
CA LEU A 345 -19.84 8.13 -0.29
C LEU A 345 -19.88 8.76 1.11
N CYS A 346 -18.74 8.73 1.80
CA CYS A 346 -18.62 9.25 3.16
C CYS A 346 -17.43 10.20 3.30
N LEU A 347 -17.58 11.22 4.15
CA LEU A 347 -16.55 12.17 4.51
C LEU A 347 -15.24 11.45 4.85
N ASP A 348 -14.16 11.90 4.20
CA ASP A 348 -12.79 11.40 4.35
C ASP A 348 -12.56 9.91 4.02
N TYR A 349 -13.58 9.19 3.55
CA TYR A 349 -13.46 7.75 3.31
C TYR A 349 -12.77 7.47 1.97
N VAL A 350 -11.54 6.96 2.06
CA VAL A 350 -10.69 6.54 0.95
C VAL A 350 -9.86 5.33 1.34
N THR A 351 -9.73 4.36 0.44
CA THR A 351 -9.20 3.03 0.74
C THR A 351 -8.06 2.62 -0.19
N GLU A 352 -7.63 1.37 -0.09
CA GLU A 352 -6.62 0.76 -0.96
C GLU A 352 -6.95 0.90 -2.44
N LYS A 353 -8.21 1.10 -2.83
CA LYS A 353 -8.65 1.12 -4.23
C LYS A 353 -7.85 2.12 -5.07
N VAL A 354 -7.64 3.34 -4.56
CA VAL A 354 -6.79 4.34 -5.24
C VAL A 354 -5.30 4.10 -4.95
N PHE A 355 -4.96 3.81 -3.70
CA PHE A 355 -3.56 3.79 -3.24
C PHE A 355 -2.78 2.57 -3.70
N GLN A 356 -3.43 1.43 -3.92
CA GLN A 356 -2.78 0.22 -4.40
C GLN A 356 -2.11 0.46 -5.77
N ARG A 357 -2.64 1.37 -6.60
CA ARG A 357 -2.02 1.73 -7.89
C ARG A 357 -0.68 2.45 -7.72
N LEU A 358 -0.51 3.17 -6.61
CA LEU A 358 0.78 3.76 -6.21
C LEU A 358 1.70 2.68 -5.63
N ALA A 359 1.16 1.80 -4.78
CA ALA A 359 1.91 0.72 -4.12
C ALA A 359 2.54 -0.26 -5.12
N THR A 360 1.78 -0.67 -6.13
CA THR A 360 2.23 -1.64 -7.16
C THR A 360 2.97 -0.96 -8.31
N ARG A 361 3.05 0.38 -8.30
CA ARG A 361 3.56 1.20 -9.41
C ARG A 361 2.93 0.85 -10.76
N SER A 362 1.67 0.43 -10.73
CA SER A 362 0.92 0.21 -11.95
C SER A 362 0.81 1.54 -12.70
N HIS A 363 1.32 1.60 -13.92
CA HIS A 363 1.27 2.78 -14.79
C HIS A 363 -0.13 2.99 -15.37
N VAL A 364 -1.15 3.06 -14.52
CA VAL A 364 -2.56 3.28 -14.88
C VAL A 364 -3.08 4.50 -14.13
N ILE A 365 -3.95 5.29 -14.75
CA ILE A 365 -4.53 6.47 -14.11
C ILE A 365 -5.78 6.08 -13.31
N PRO A 366 -5.82 6.34 -11.98
CA PRO A 366 -7.01 6.10 -11.19
C PRO A 366 -8.14 7.05 -11.58
N VAL A 367 -9.34 6.50 -11.77
CA VAL A 367 -10.59 7.26 -11.81
C VAL A 367 -11.27 7.05 -10.47
N VAL A 368 -11.40 8.09 -9.68
CA VAL A 368 -11.87 8.02 -8.29
C VAL A 368 -13.33 8.45 -8.18
N ARG A 369 -14.07 7.80 -7.28
CA ARG A 369 -15.44 8.17 -6.91
C ARG A 369 -15.66 7.79 -5.45
N GLY A 370 -15.88 8.77 -4.59
CA GLY A 370 -15.95 8.60 -3.14
C GLY A 370 -16.29 9.91 -2.43
N GLY A 371 -16.48 9.85 -1.11
CA GLY A 371 -16.73 11.05 -0.29
C GLY A 371 -15.47 11.75 0.22
N PHE A 372 -14.29 11.31 -0.24
CA PHE A 372 -13.00 11.90 0.09
C PHE A 372 -12.77 13.20 -0.67
N ASN A 373 -12.17 14.20 0.00
CA ASN A 373 -11.77 15.44 -0.65
C ASN A 373 -10.39 15.27 -1.33
N TYR A 374 -10.39 14.72 -2.55
CA TYR A 374 -9.16 14.38 -3.27
C TYR A 374 -8.26 15.59 -3.51
N THR A 375 -8.80 16.76 -3.87
CA THR A 375 -8.01 17.96 -4.17
C THR A 375 -7.42 18.62 -2.93
N LYS A 376 -8.06 18.46 -1.76
CA LYS A 376 -7.51 18.92 -0.47
C LYS A 376 -6.33 18.08 -0.01
N TYR A 377 -6.37 16.76 -0.26
CA TYR A 377 -5.47 15.82 0.40
C TYR A 377 -4.47 15.14 -0.54
N LEU A 378 -4.66 15.20 -1.86
CA LEU A 378 -3.76 14.66 -2.87
C LEU A 378 -3.43 15.75 -3.89
N PRO A 379 -2.17 15.83 -4.37
CA PRO A 379 -1.80 16.78 -5.40
C PRO A 379 -2.58 16.47 -6.68
N SER A 380 -2.92 17.51 -7.44
CA SER A 380 -3.66 17.37 -8.69
C SER A 380 -2.83 16.69 -9.79
N GLY A 381 -3.50 16.24 -10.85
CA GLY A 381 -2.84 15.89 -12.10
C GLY A 381 -2.46 14.42 -12.25
N TRP A 382 -2.84 13.53 -11.32
CA TRP A 382 -2.55 12.10 -11.45
C TRP A 382 -3.76 11.18 -11.29
N PHE A 383 -4.94 11.74 -11.02
CA PHE A 383 -6.21 11.03 -10.95
C PHE A 383 -7.29 11.82 -11.68
N VAL A 384 -8.38 11.15 -12.03
CA VAL A 384 -9.61 11.78 -12.55
C VAL A 384 -10.70 11.60 -11.51
N ASN A 385 -11.28 12.68 -11.01
CA ASN A 385 -12.38 12.61 -10.04
C ASN A 385 -13.73 12.61 -10.75
N ALA A 386 -14.52 11.56 -10.55
CA ALA A 386 -15.84 11.43 -11.17
C ALA A 386 -16.79 12.56 -10.76
N ALA A 387 -16.63 13.11 -9.55
CA ALA A 387 -17.45 14.21 -9.04
C ALA A 387 -17.20 15.55 -9.76
N ASP A 388 -16.15 15.66 -10.58
CA ASP A 388 -15.88 16.85 -11.39
C ASP A 388 -16.75 16.89 -12.66
N PHE A 389 -17.54 15.83 -12.91
CA PHE A 389 -18.42 15.69 -14.06
C PHE A 389 -19.88 15.61 -13.60
N PRO A 390 -20.83 16.15 -14.39
CA PRO A 390 -22.24 16.12 -14.01
C PRO A 390 -22.84 14.70 -14.02
N ASN A 391 -22.26 13.77 -14.77
CA ASN A 391 -22.72 12.37 -14.86
C ASN A 391 -21.66 11.47 -15.52
N ALA A 392 -21.93 10.16 -15.54
CA ALA A 392 -21.06 9.14 -16.12
C ALA A 392 -20.80 9.32 -17.63
N ARG A 393 -21.72 9.92 -18.40
CA ARG A 393 -21.52 10.18 -19.83
C ARG A 393 -20.43 11.22 -20.06
N GLU A 394 -20.49 12.35 -19.35
CA GLU A 394 -19.50 13.42 -19.49
C GLU A 394 -18.12 12.96 -18.99
N LEU A 395 -18.07 12.17 -17.92
CA LEU A 395 -16.84 11.47 -17.51
C LEU A 395 -16.30 10.59 -18.65
N ALA A 396 -17.15 9.79 -19.31
CA ALA A 396 -16.73 8.92 -20.40
C ALA A 396 -16.13 9.71 -21.58
N VAL A 397 -16.74 10.84 -21.95
CA VAL A 397 -16.25 11.74 -23.00
C VAL A 397 -14.86 12.26 -22.64
N TYR A 398 -14.69 12.72 -21.40
CA TYR A 398 -13.39 13.18 -20.91
C TYR A 398 -12.33 12.07 -20.94
N LEU A 399 -12.65 10.87 -20.42
CA LEU A 399 -11.73 9.73 -20.40
C LEU A 399 -11.31 9.31 -21.82
N LYS A 400 -12.22 9.34 -22.80
CA LYS A 400 -11.86 9.11 -24.21
C LYS A 400 -10.88 10.15 -24.72
N GLY A 401 -11.16 11.43 -24.47
CA GLY A 401 -10.28 12.53 -24.90
C GLY A 401 -8.88 12.42 -24.29
N LEU A 402 -8.81 12.24 -22.98
CA LEU A 402 -7.55 12.06 -22.25
C LEU A 402 -6.81 10.80 -22.70
N GLY A 403 -7.53 9.68 -22.87
CA GLY A 403 -6.96 8.42 -23.33
C GLY A 403 -6.38 8.47 -24.75
N ASN A 404 -6.88 9.39 -25.59
CA ASN A 404 -6.41 9.62 -26.96
C ASN A 404 -5.34 10.72 -27.06
N ASP A 405 -4.90 11.29 -25.94
CA ASP A 405 -3.83 12.30 -25.86
C ASP A 405 -2.64 11.70 -25.10
N PRO A 406 -1.68 11.04 -25.80
CA PRO A 406 -0.56 10.38 -25.15
C PRO A 406 0.32 11.32 -24.34
N GLN A 407 0.43 12.59 -24.74
CA GLN A 407 1.24 13.59 -24.06
C GLN A 407 0.63 13.96 -22.71
N LYS A 408 -0.67 14.29 -22.67
CA LYS A 408 -1.35 14.58 -21.40
C LYS A 408 -1.38 13.35 -20.51
N TYR A 409 -1.68 12.18 -21.07
CA TYR A 409 -1.72 10.95 -20.30
C TYR A 409 -0.34 10.60 -19.71
N ALA A 410 0.74 10.73 -20.47
CA ALA A 410 2.11 10.53 -19.98
C ALA A 410 2.49 11.52 -18.87
N ALA A 411 2.09 12.79 -19.00
CA ALA A 411 2.29 13.78 -17.94
C ALA A 411 1.57 13.36 -16.65
N MET A 412 0.33 12.85 -16.74
CA MET A 412 -0.38 12.36 -15.57
C MET A 412 0.28 11.14 -14.92
N LEU A 413 0.85 10.22 -15.72
CA LEU A 413 1.62 9.09 -15.18
C LEU A 413 2.85 9.57 -14.41
N LYS A 414 3.56 10.57 -14.95
CA LYS A 414 4.72 11.17 -14.29
C LYS A 414 4.34 11.83 -12.97
N GLU A 415 3.24 12.59 -12.93
CA GLU A 415 2.74 13.18 -11.68
C GLU A 415 2.35 12.11 -10.66
N LYS A 416 1.72 11.01 -11.12
CA LYS A 416 1.36 9.87 -10.25
C LYS A 416 2.59 9.28 -9.56
N ASP A 417 3.65 9.07 -10.33
CA ASP A 417 4.85 8.36 -9.88
C ASP A 417 5.74 9.18 -8.95
N LYS A 418 5.45 10.47 -8.75
CA LYS A 418 6.05 11.30 -7.68
C LYS A 418 5.61 10.88 -6.29
N LEU A 419 4.52 10.14 -6.15
CA LEU A 419 4.04 9.63 -4.88
C LEU A 419 4.18 8.12 -4.80
N VAL A 420 4.48 7.63 -3.60
CA VAL A 420 4.50 6.21 -3.29
C VAL A 420 3.82 5.97 -1.94
N THR A 421 3.17 4.83 -1.79
CA THR A 421 2.61 4.41 -0.50
C THR A 421 3.69 3.95 0.45
N LEU A 422 3.57 4.30 1.72
CA LEU A 422 4.37 3.70 2.77
C LEU A 422 3.76 2.35 3.16
N GLY A 423 4.60 1.31 3.15
CA GLY A 423 4.20 -0.07 3.42
C GLY A 423 3.82 -0.36 4.88
N TYR A 424 4.09 0.58 5.77
CA TYR A 424 3.82 0.49 7.20
C TYR A 424 3.10 1.75 7.67
N LYS A 425 2.30 1.60 8.71
CA LYS A 425 1.64 2.71 9.40
C LYS A 425 2.13 2.74 10.82
N ASN A 426 2.67 3.88 11.21
CA ASN A 426 3.12 4.12 12.58
C ASN A 426 2.01 4.71 13.45
N ASP A 427 0.74 4.55 13.07
CA ASP A 427 -0.41 5.11 13.81
C ASP A 427 -0.41 4.67 15.29
N TYR A 428 0.14 3.49 15.61
CA TYR A 428 0.35 3.04 17.00
C TYR A 428 1.55 3.71 17.68
N CYS A 429 2.62 4.07 16.97
CA CYS A 429 3.64 4.95 17.54
C CYS A 429 3.04 6.30 17.91
N ASP A 430 2.19 6.86 17.04
CA ASP A 430 1.51 8.14 17.28
C ASP A 430 0.50 8.01 18.43
N PHE A 431 -0.17 6.86 18.53
CA PHE A 431 -0.98 6.48 19.70
C PHE A 431 -0.14 6.49 20.98
N CYS A 432 1.01 5.81 20.98
CA CYS A 432 1.88 5.72 22.14
C CYS A 432 2.42 7.09 22.54
N GLU A 433 2.88 7.89 21.58
CA GLU A 433 3.28 9.27 21.79
C GLU A 433 2.17 10.08 22.46
N LYS A 434 0.94 10.02 21.92
CA LYS A 434 -0.21 10.73 22.50
C LYS A 434 -0.49 10.30 23.94
N LEU A 435 -0.32 9.03 24.28
CA LEU A 435 -0.51 8.55 25.66
C LEU A 435 0.52 9.08 26.66
N HIS A 436 1.72 9.40 26.19
CA HIS A 436 2.77 9.95 27.03
C HIS A 436 2.74 11.49 27.07
N THR A 437 2.17 12.14 26.06
CA THR A 437 2.24 13.59 25.88
C THR A 437 0.93 14.32 26.18
N ASP A 438 -0.23 13.72 25.92
CA ASP A 438 -1.54 14.38 26.06
C ASP A 438 -2.15 14.13 27.45
N GLN A 439 -2.16 15.16 28.29
CA GLN A 439 -2.74 15.12 29.64
C GLN A 439 -4.20 15.59 29.70
N ARG A 440 -4.82 15.93 28.55
CA ARG A 440 -6.18 16.49 28.53
C ARG A 440 -7.23 15.41 28.77
N THR A 441 -8.23 15.75 29.57
CA THR A 441 -9.44 14.93 29.72
C THR A 441 -10.51 15.42 28.74
N LYS A 442 -10.87 14.59 27.76
CA LYS A 442 -11.92 14.84 26.76
C LYS A 442 -13.00 13.77 26.90
N ILE A 443 -14.28 14.14 26.77
CA ILE A 443 -15.39 13.19 26.63
C ILE A 443 -16.15 13.55 25.35
N ILE A 444 -16.41 12.56 24.51
CA ILE A 444 -17.24 12.69 23.31
C ILE A 444 -18.68 12.42 23.74
N SER A 445 -19.55 13.41 23.60
CA SER A 445 -20.93 13.34 24.09
C SER A 445 -21.72 12.21 23.43
N ASP A 446 -21.71 12.17 22.10
CA ASP A 446 -22.34 11.14 21.31
C ASP A 446 -21.41 10.70 20.16
N ILE A 447 -20.80 9.53 20.34
CA ILE A 447 -19.84 8.99 19.37
C ILE A 447 -20.51 8.49 18.08
N LYS A 448 -21.78 8.06 18.16
CA LYS A 448 -22.60 7.66 17.03
C LYS A 448 -22.98 8.89 16.23
N GLU A 449 -23.39 9.97 16.90
CA GLU A 449 -23.63 11.25 16.23
C GLU A 449 -22.38 11.72 15.49
N TRP A 450 -21.23 11.77 16.18
CA TRP A 450 -19.96 12.17 15.57
C TRP A 450 -19.62 11.34 14.32
N SER A 451 -19.83 10.01 14.36
CA SER A 451 -19.46 9.13 13.25
C SER A 451 -20.50 9.03 12.13
N HIS A 452 -21.80 9.16 12.40
CA HIS A 452 -22.86 8.89 11.41
C HIS A 452 -23.60 10.13 10.92
N LYS A 453 -23.75 11.17 11.74
CA LYS A 453 -24.59 12.32 11.38
C LYS A 453 -23.91 13.14 10.28
N ALA A 454 -24.59 13.26 9.14
CA ALA A 454 -24.10 13.98 7.96
C ALA A 454 -22.73 13.51 7.44
N THR A 455 -22.29 12.30 7.81
CA THR A 455 -21.00 11.75 7.37
C THR A 455 -21.09 11.14 5.98
N CYS A 456 -22.19 10.45 5.68
CA CYS A 456 -22.39 9.75 4.42
C CYS A 456 -23.62 10.29 3.69
N TYR A 457 -23.59 10.30 2.36
CA TYR A 457 -24.67 10.80 1.51
C TYR A 457 -25.02 9.81 0.40
N SER A 458 -26.27 9.87 -0.07
CA SER A 458 -26.72 9.09 -1.20
C SER A 458 -26.18 9.66 -2.51
N PRO A 459 -25.86 8.81 -3.50
CA PRO A 459 -25.40 9.26 -4.80
C PRO A 459 -26.52 10.00 -5.55
N ILE A 460 -26.15 11.05 -6.27
CA ILE A 460 -27.06 11.88 -7.10
C ILE A 460 -26.69 11.86 -8.59
N ASP A 461 -25.64 11.11 -8.94
CA ASP A 461 -24.93 11.10 -10.22
C ASP A 461 -25.17 9.81 -11.04
N VAL A 462 -26.16 9.00 -10.64
CA VAL A 462 -26.42 7.65 -11.16
C VAL A 462 -27.47 7.65 -12.29
N THR A 463 -27.90 8.82 -12.75
CA THR A 463 -28.93 9.00 -13.79
C THR A 463 -28.40 8.85 -15.21
#